data_AF-A0A0R0KWL3-F1
#
_entry.id   AF-A0A0R0KWL3-F1
#
_cell.length_a   1.000
_cell.length_b   1.000
_cell.length_c   1.000
_cell.angle_alpha   90.00
_cell.angle_beta   90.00
_cell.angle_gamma   90.00
#
_symmetry.space_group_name_H-M   'P 1'
#
loop_
_entity.id
_entity.type
_entity.pdbx_description
1 polymer ?
#
loop_
_entity_poly.entity_id
_entity_poly.type
_entity_poly.pdbx_seq_one_letter_code
_entity_poly.pdbx_strand_id
1 'polypeptide(L)'
;MDCKVIVDKVNNTAIDSTKIWSIISECRKLLVQNPNIRIHFIMRQSNDVVHSIARGAIFHARFKVYHYVPTCIVQTFINELM
;
A
#
# COMPACT_ATOMS: atom_id res chain seq x y z
N MET A 1 6.41 -2.64 2.02
CA MET A 1 6.37 -1.28 1.41
C MET A 1 7.79 -0.78 1.19
N ASP A 2 8.05 -0.03 0.13
CA ASP A 2 9.39 0.53 -0.17
C ASP A 2 9.61 1.97 0.34
N CYS A 3 8.63 2.57 1.01
CA CYS A 3 8.76 3.88 1.65
C CYS A 3 9.04 3.72 3.16
N LYS A 4 10.31 3.77 3.55
CA LYS A 4 10.75 3.59 4.94
C LYS A 4 10.10 4.58 5.91
N VAL A 5 10.02 5.85 5.54
CA VAL A 5 9.40 6.90 6.37
C VAL A 5 7.95 6.55 6.73
N ILE A 6 7.19 5.99 5.79
CA ILE A 6 5.81 5.59 6.03
C ILE A 6 5.75 4.34 6.92
N VAL A 7 6.58 3.33 6.65
CA VAL A 7 6.67 2.11 7.49
C VAL A 7 6.99 2.48 8.94
N ASP A 8 7.99 3.33 9.14
CA ASP A 8 8.42 3.78 10.47
C ASP A 8 7.30 4.57 11.16
N LYS A 9 6.61 5.47 10.45
CA LYS A 9 5.46 6.20 11.00
C LYS A 9 4.29 5.31 11.34
N VAL A 10 3.97 4.30 10.55
CA VAL A 10 2.84 3.41 10.86
C VAL A 10 3.16 2.53 12.08
N ASN A 11 4.40 2.05 12.19
CA ASN A 11 4.83 1.17 13.28
C ASN A 11 5.19 1.90 14.59
N ASN A 12 5.50 3.20 14.53
CA ASN A 12 5.67 4.02 15.73
C ASN A 12 4.31 4.26 16.40
N THR A 13 4.25 4.51 17.72
CA THR A 13 3.02 4.85 18.45
C THR A 13 2.87 6.35 18.66
N ALA A 14 3.95 7.13 18.47
CA ALA A 14 3.93 8.57 18.64
C ALA A 14 2.93 9.27 17.71
N ILE A 15 2.33 10.33 18.23
CA ILE A 15 1.51 11.28 17.47
C ILE A 15 2.44 12.15 16.63
N ASP A 16 2.13 12.29 15.34
CA ASP A 16 2.89 13.11 14.40
C ASP A 16 2.02 14.31 13.95
N SER A 17 2.65 15.46 13.72
CA SER A 17 2.03 16.71 13.23
C SER A 17 2.10 16.88 11.71
N THR A 18 2.62 15.90 10.97
CA THR A 18 2.68 15.99 9.50
C THR A 18 1.31 15.99 8.82
N LYS A 19 1.23 16.59 7.62
CA LYS A 19 0.02 16.65 6.79
C LYS A 19 -0.60 15.27 6.47
N ILE A 20 0.22 14.21 6.54
CA ILE A 20 -0.21 12.82 6.26
C ILE A 20 -0.69 12.08 7.51
N TRP A 21 -0.64 12.72 8.69
CA TRP A 21 -0.96 12.07 9.96
C TRP A 21 -2.37 11.47 10.00
N SER A 22 -3.36 12.16 9.43
CA SER A 22 -4.73 11.65 9.34
C SER A 22 -4.78 10.30 8.63
N ILE A 23 -4.05 10.14 7.53
CA ILE A 23 -3.95 8.89 6.77
C ILE A 23 -3.25 7.81 7.60
N ILE A 24 -2.12 8.14 8.24
CA ILE A 24 -1.37 7.21 9.10
C ILE A 24 -2.24 6.71 10.26
N SER A 25 -3.00 7.60 10.90
CA SER A 25 -3.90 7.28 12.00
C SER A 25 -5.00 6.30 11.58
N GLU A 26 -5.64 6.52 10.43
CA GLU A 26 -6.63 5.59 9.88
C GLU A 26 -5.99 4.23 9.51
N CYS A 27 -4.79 4.22 8.93
CA CYS A 27 -4.06 2.98 8.68
C CYS A 27 -3.78 2.20 9.97
N ARG A 28 -3.38 2.87 11.06
CA ARG A 28 -3.15 2.21 12.35
C ARG A 28 -4.43 1.62 12.92
N LYS A 29 -5.58 2.31 12.83
CA LYS A 29 -6.89 1.77 13.24
C LYS A 29 -7.23 0.48 12.47
N LEU A 30 -7.01 0.46 11.16
CA LEU A 30 -7.21 -0.72 10.33
C LEU A 30 -6.29 -1.89 10.73
N LEU A 31 -5.04 -1.63 11.10
CA LEU A 31 -4.12 -2.67 11.57
C LEU A 31 -4.54 -3.24 12.92
N VAL A 32 -5.03 -2.41 13.84
CA VAL A 32 -5.57 -2.88 15.13
C VAL A 32 -6.78 -3.79 14.91
N GLN A 33 -7.60 -3.52 13.90
CA GLN A 33 -8.73 -4.36 13.52
C GLN A 33 -8.31 -5.67 12.81
N ASN A 34 -7.07 -5.74 12.31
CA ASN A 34 -6.56 -6.87 11.52
C ASN A 34 -5.20 -7.35 12.06
N PRO A 35 -5.17 -8.03 13.23
CA PRO A 35 -3.93 -8.37 13.95
C PRO A 35 -2.98 -9.30 13.18
N ASN A 36 -3.46 -9.95 12.11
CA ASN A 36 -2.66 -10.82 11.24
C ASN A 36 -1.88 -10.06 10.16
N ILE A 37 -2.14 -8.76 9.98
CA ILE A 37 -1.44 -7.93 9.00
C ILE A 37 -0.21 -7.31 9.67
N ARG A 38 0.96 -7.50 9.06
CA ARG A 38 2.21 -6.86 9.48
C ARG A 38 2.74 -5.97 8.36
N ILE A 39 3.29 -4.81 8.72
CA ILE A 39 3.90 -3.89 7.78
C ILE A 39 5.41 -3.91 7.93
N HIS A 40 6.08 -4.32 6.86
CA HIS A 40 7.54 -4.37 6.76
C HIS A 40 8.06 -3.48 5.63
N PHE A 41 9.26 -2.96 5.85
CA PHE A 41 10.03 -2.33 4.80
C PHE A 41 10.64 -3.40 3.88
N ILE A 42 10.53 -3.20 2.57
CA ILE A 42 11.15 -4.04 1.54
C ILE A 42 11.94 -3.17 0.58
N MET A 43 12.90 -3.77 -0.13
CA MET A 43 13.63 -3.07 -1.20
C MET A 43 12.66 -2.67 -2.32
N ARG A 44 12.93 -1.54 -2.98
CA ARG A 44 12.10 -1.05 -4.09
C ARG A 44 11.94 -2.08 -5.21
N GLN A 45 13.01 -2.80 -5.54
CA GLN A 45 12.98 -3.86 -6.56
C GLN A 45 12.02 -5.00 -6.23
N SER A 46 11.74 -5.23 -4.94
CA SER A 46 10.76 -6.23 -4.49
C SER A 46 9.33 -5.69 -4.42
N ASN A 47 9.13 -4.40 -4.71
CA ASN A 47 7.83 -3.72 -4.75
C ASN A 47 7.44 -3.32 -6.19
N ASP A 48 8.11 -3.89 -7.21
CA ASP A 48 8.06 -3.39 -8.59
C ASP A 48 6.68 -3.58 -9.25
N VAL A 49 5.97 -4.67 -8.94
CA VAL A 49 4.59 -4.85 -9.40
C VAL A 49 3.64 -3.82 -8.80
N VAL A 50 3.77 -3.52 -7.52
CA VAL A 50 2.97 -2.47 -6.87
C VAL A 50 3.30 -1.11 -7.48
N HIS A 51 4.59 -0.85 -7.76
CA HIS A 51 5.02 0.35 -8.46
C HIS A 51 4.40 0.47 -9.86
N SER A 52 4.40 -0.62 -10.63
CA SER A 52 3.80 -0.68 -11.97
C SER A 52 2.28 -0.43 -11.94
N ILE A 53 1.57 -1.02 -10.97
CA ILE A 53 0.14 -0.78 -10.76
C ILE A 53 -0.12 0.69 -10.39
N ALA A 54 0.65 1.24 -9.44
CA ALA A 54 0.53 2.63 -9.02
C ALA A 54 0.80 3.61 -10.18
N ARG A 55 1.79 3.30 -11.04
CA ARG A 55 2.09 4.09 -12.24
C ARG A 55 0.95 4.05 -13.25
N GLY A 56 0.32 2.88 -13.44
CA GLY A 56 -0.87 2.73 -14.27
C GLY A 56 -2.06 3.54 -13.76
N ALA A 57 -2.26 3.58 -12.44
CA ALA A 57 -3.35 4.32 -11.80
C ALA A 57 -3.34 5.83 -12.14
N ILE A 58 -2.17 6.43 -12.37
CA ILE A 58 -2.02 7.86 -12.72
C ILE A 58 -2.74 8.20 -14.05
N PHE A 59 -2.84 7.24 -14.97
CA PHE A 59 -3.52 7.44 -16.25
C PHE A 59 -5.05 7.33 -16.15
N HIS A 60 -5.59 7.02 -14.97
CA HIS A 60 -7.02 7.02 -14.72
C HIS A 60 -7.45 8.34 -14.06
N ALA A 61 -8.21 9.15 -14.79
CA ALA A 61 -8.59 10.50 -14.37
C ALA A 61 -9.52 10.57 -13.13
N ARG A 62 -10.07 9.44 -12.67
CA ARG A 62 -11.08 9.40 -11.61
C ARG A 62 -10.85 8.20 -10.71
N PHE A 63 -11.22 8.36 -9.44
CA PHE A 63 -11.37 7.24 -8.52
C PHE A 63 -12.37 6.24 -9.11
N LYS A 64 -11.94 4.98 -9.22
CA LYS A 64 -12.75 3.87 -9.73
C LYS A 64 -12.71 2.74 -8.71
N VAL A 65 -13.87 2.20 -8.39
CA VAL A 65 -14.02 0.98 -7.59
C VAL A 65 -14.35 -0.15 -8.55
N TYR A 66 -13.61 -1.24 -8.44
CA TYR A 66 -13.87 -2.46 -9.18
C TYR A 66 -14.44 -3.51 -8.23
N HIS A 67 -15.63 -4.04 -8.54
CA HIS A 67 -16.24 -5.13 -7.75
C HIS A 67 -15.57 -6.49 -7.99
N TYR A 68 -14.86 -6.62 -9.11
CA TYR A 68 -14.09 -7.79 -9.50
C TYR A 68 -12.68 -7.36 -9.87
N VAL A 69 -11.67 -8.16 -9.52
CA VAL A 69 -10.29 -7.87 -9.90
C VAL A 69 -10.17 -7.97 -11.42
N PRO A 70 -9.77 -6.89 -12.12
CA PRO A 70 -9.55 -6.95 -13.56
C PRO A 70 -8.54 -8.05 -13.92
N THR A 71 -8.80 -8.82 -14.97
CA THR A 71 -7.93 -9.92 -15.41
C THR A 71 -6.48 -9.47 -15.66
N CYS A 72 -6.29 -8.24 -16.14
CA CYS A 72 -4.96 -7.65 -16.31
C CYS A 72 -4.18 -7.50 -15.00
N ILE A 73 -4.87 -7.24 -13.88
CA ILE A 73 -4.25 -7.17 -12.54
C ILE A 73 -3.97 -8.58 -12.01
N VAL A 74 -4.88 -9.52 -12.23
CA VAL A 74 -4.68 -10.94 -11.85
C VAL A 74 -3.41 -11.49 -12.49
N GLN A 75 -3.18 -11.25 -13.78
CA GLN A 75 -1.98 -11.71 -14.48
C GLN A 75 -0.70 -11.14 -13.85
N THR A 76 -0.72 -9.86 -13.46
CA THR A 76 0.42 -9.22 -12.80
C THR A 76 0.75 -9.86 -11.46
N PHE A 77 -0.26 -10.24 -10.67
CA PHE A 77 -0.04 -10.93 -9.40
C PHE A 77 0.44 -12.37 -9.57
N ILE A 78 -0.13 -13.10 -10.53
CA ILE A 78 0.28 -14.48 -10.83
C ILE A 78 1.75 -14.53 -11.25
N ASN A 79 2.21 -13.56 -12.03
CA ASN A 79 3.61 -13.48 -12.48
C ASN A 79 4.60 -13.17 -11.34
N GLU A 80 4.15 -12.69 -10.17
CA GLU A 80 5.01 -12.42 -9.00
C GLU A 80 5.01 -13.56 -7.97
N LEU A 81 4.02 -14.46 -8.05
CA LEU A 81 3.88 -15.60 -7.14
C LEU A 81 4.49 -16.89 -7.70
N MET A 82 4.83 -16.92 -8.99
CA MET A 82 5.56 -18.01 -9.66
C MET A 82 7.03 -17.65 -9.83
#